data_AF-A0A970WI00-F1
#
_entry.id   AF-A0A970WI00-F1
#
_cell.length_a   1.000
_cell.length_b   1.000
_cell.length_c   1.000
_cell.angle_alpha   90.00
_cell.angle_beta   90.00
_cell.angle_gamma   90.00
#
_symmetry.space_group_name_H-M   'P 1'
#
loop_
_entity.id
_entity.type
_entity.pdbx_description
1 polymer ?
#
loop_
_entity_poly.entity_id
_entity_poly.type
_entity_poly.pdbx_seq_one_letter_code
_entity_poly.pdbx_strand_id
1 'polypeptide(L)'
;MSVKLEPPHHGYTTFQYNVTYRSSFRYRWVDQPNGRQVSIQPIIDRVKCTVANVVQLPETLSHDRRWSDSLVEHEFDHVAMTLDPRVRMLIEHLCEGTPNLAGILPPGTPVTDEVLERMIHEAVESRYQAVHKLLMANQNDLDVQTRHGVADLGDRRGYFGGLFAESNLKKHRFPFLEEVKPLLRTKSYREAALPYRFEN
;
A
#
# COMPACT_ATOMS: atom_id res chain seq x y z
N MET A 1 -13.40 -38.39 -17.02
CA MET A 1 -12.96 -36.98 -17.03
C MET A 1 -12.96 -36.49 -15.60
N SER A 2 -11.78 -36.34 -14.99
CA SER A 2 -11.68 -35.79 -13.64
C SER A 2 -11.95 -34.30 -13.71
N VAL A 3 -13.10 -33.88 -13.19
CA VAL A 3 -13.35 -32.49 -12.85
C VAL A 3 -12.33 -32.15 -11.77
N LYS A 4 -11.38 -31.26 -12.10
CA LYS A 4 -10.59 -30.59 -11.06
C LYS A 4 -11.60 -29.75 -10.27
N LEU A 5 -12.03 -30.27 -9.13
CA LEU A 5 -12.62 -29.44 -8.09
C LEU A 5 -11.53 -28.43 -7.71
N GLU A 6 -11.75 -27.17 -8.06
CA GLU A 6 -11.01 -26.08 -7.44
C GLU A 6 -11.15 -26.26 -5.92
N PRO A 7 -10.06 -26.08 -5.15
CA PRO A 7 -10.15 -26.24 -3.70
C PRO A 7 -11.26 -25.30 -3.18
N PRO A 8 -12.06 -25.73 -2.19
CA PRO A 8 -13.15 -24.91 -1.68
C PRO A 8 -12.57 -23.58 -1.20
N HIS A 9 -13.08 -22.47 -1.73
CA HIS A 9 -12.68 -21.14 -1.26
C HIS A 9 -12.97 -21.04 0.24
N HIS A 10 -11.92 -21.07 1.05
CA HIS A 10 -12.02 -21.09 2.50
C HIS A 10 -12.49 -19.74 3.04
N GLY A 11 -12.06 -18.63 2.45
CA GLY A 11 -12.47 -17.26 2.74
C GLY A 11 -11.70 -16.36 1.78
N TYR A 12 -12.16 -15.14 1.56
CA TYR A 12 -11.46 -14.22 0.66
C TYR A 12 -11.67 -12.76 1.03
N THR A 13 -10.58 -12.07 1.31
CA THR A 13 -10.57 -10.63 1.55
C THR A 13 -9.83 -9.90 0.43
N THR A 14 -10.47 -8.88 -0.14
CA THR A 14 -9.85 -7.95 -1.08
C THR A 14 -9.95 -6.53 -0.58
N PHE A 15 -9.06 -5.69 -1.08
CA PHE A 15 -9.10 -4.26 -0.80
C PHE A 15 -8.80 -3.44 -2.04
N GLN A 16 -9.27 -2.20 -2.02
CA GLN A 16 -8.94 -1.20 -3.01
C GLN A 16 -8.63 0.12 -2.32
N TYR A 17 -7.44 0.67 -2.60
CA TYR A 17 -7.11 2.04 -2.23
C TYR A 17 -7.54 3.00 -3.32
N ASN A 18 -8.07 4.14 -2.89
CA ASN A 18 -8.24 5.32 -3.73
C ASN A 18 -7.40 6.44 -3.12
N VAL A 19 -6.42 6.91 -3.88
CA VAL A 19 -5.52 8.00 -3.49
C VAL A 19 -5.86 9.21 -4.33
N THR A 20 -6.24 10.29 -3.66
CA THR A 20 -6.50 11.59 -4.30
C THR A 20 -5.54 12.62 -3.72
N TYR A 21 -5.15 13.59 -4.55
CA TYR A 21 -4.23 14.65 -4.16
C TYR A 21 -4.49 15.89 -5.00
N ARG A 22 -3.93 17.02 -4.59
CA ARG A 22 -3.83 18.22 -5.42
C ARG A 22 -2.37 18.42 -5.77
N SER A 23 -2.11 18.75 -7.03
CA SER A 23 -0.78 19.10 -7.51
C SER A 23 -0.74 20.52 -8.06
N SER A 24 0.39 21.16 -7.87
CA SER A 24 0.84 22.32 -8.65
C SER A 24 2.32 22.14 -8.96
N PHE A 25 2.88 22.86 -9.92
CA PHE A 25 4.27 22.66 -10.29
C PHE A 25 4.91 23.92 -10.84
N ARG A 26 6.24 23.98 -10.74
CA ARG A 26 7.09 24.85 -11.56
C ARG A 26 7.92 23.96 -12.47
N TYR A 27 8.20 24.43 -13.68
CA TYR A 27 9.04 23.67 -14.60
C TYR A 27 10.00 24.56 -15.37
N ARG A 28 11.05 23.94 -15.88
CA ARG A 28 11.99 24.50 -16.85
C ARG A 28 12.28 23.44 -17.90
N TRP A 29 12.62 23.88 -19.11
CA TRP A 29 13.07 22.97 -20.15
C TRP A 29 14.18 23.58 -20.98
N VAL A 30 14.99 22.70 -21.58
CA VAL A 30 16.08 23.05 -22.48
C VAL A 30 16.07 22.08 -23.66
N ASP A 31 16.17 22.60 -24.89
CA ASP A 31 16.32 21.75 -26.08
C ASP A 31 17.72 21.12 -26.12
N GLN A 32 17.78 19.84 -26.45
CA GLN A 32 18.98 19.03 -26.62
C GLN A 32 18.92 18.26 -27.95
N PRO A 33 20.06 17.76 -28.47
CA PRO A 33 20.07 17.00 -29.74
C PRO A 33 19.17 15.77 -29.75
N ASN A 34 18.93 15.16 -28.58
CA ASN A 34 18.12 13.95 -28.40
C ASN A 34 16.68 14.23 -27.97
N GLY A 35 16.25 15.50 -27.87
CA GLY A 35 14.91 15.87 -27.42
C GLY A 35 14.93 17.07 -26.50
N ARG A 36 13.88 17.20 -25.68
CA ARG A 36 13.76 18.32 -24.75
C ARG A 36 13.90 17.82 -23.32
N GLN A 37 14.94 18.29 -22.64
CA GLN A 37 15.12 17.99 -21.23
C GLN A 37 14.17 18.88 -20.41
N VAL A 38 13.34 18.26 -19.58
CA VAL A 38 12.38 18.95 -18.71
C VAL A 38 12.75 18.66 -17.26
N SER A 39 12.69 19.70 -16.42
CA SER A 39 12.79 19.59 -14.97
C SER A 39 11.51 20.15 -14.34
N ILE A 40 10.91 19.37 -13.45
CA ILE A 40 9.64 19.68 -12.78
C ILE A 40 9.89 19.71 -11.28
N GLN A 41 9.46 20.77 -10.62
CA GLN A 41 9.36 20.87 -9.18
C GLN A 41 7.88 20.75 -8.80
N PRO A 42 7.39 19.53 -8.49
CA PRO A 42 6.02 19.33 -8.06
C PRO A 42 5.81 19.82 -6.63
N ILE A 43 4.60 20.27 -6.34
CA ILE A 43 4.08 20.51 -5.00
C ILE A 43 2.82 19.66 -4.91
N ILE A 44 2.89 18.61 -4.09
CA ILE A 44 1.78 17.68 -3.84
C ILE A 44 1.23 17.98 -2.46
N ASP A 45 -0.06 18.30 -2.38
CA ASP A 45 -0.73 18.58 -1.11
C ASP A 45 -2.10 17.86 -1.03
N ARG A 46 -2.68 17.88 0.18
CA ARG A 46 -4.02 17.33 0.47
C ARG A 46 -4.17 15.88 0.01
N VAL A 47 -3.11 15.08 0.21
CA VAL A 47 -3.16 13.65 -0.08
C VAL A 47 -4.21 13.02 0.83
N LYS A 48 -5.15 12.30 0.22
CA LYS A 48 -6.17 11.52 0.92
C LYS A 48 -6.12 10.09 0.40
N CYS A 49 -6.03 9.16 1.33
CA CYS A 49 -6.13 7.74 1.05
C CYS A 49 -7.40 7.18 1.71
N THR A 50 -8.28 6.59 0.91
CA THR A 50 -9.44 5.83 1.37
C THR A 50 -9.29 4.37 0.97
N VAL A 51 -9.79 3.46 1.79
CA VAL A 51 -9.78 2.02 1.52
C VAL A 51 -11.19 1.47 1.55
N ALA A 52 -11.49 0.61 0.58
CA ALA A 52 -12.65 -0.27 0.60
C ALA A 52 -12.15 -1.70 0.79
N ASN A 53 -12.79 -2.46 1.68
CA ASN A 53 -12.52 -3.88 1.87
C ASN A 53 -13.78 -4.69 1.51
N VAL A 54 -13.60 -5.82 0.86
CA VAL A 54 -14.66 -6.80 0.58
C VAL A 54 -14.23 -8.12 1.16
N VAL A 55 -15.03 -8.66 2.08
CA VAL A 55 -14.83 -9.96 2.71
C VAL A 55 -15.90 -10.91 2.21
N GLN A 56 -15.48 -12.07 1.69
CA GLN A 56 -16.33 -13.16 1.26
C GLN A 56 -16.08 -14.36 2.18
N LEU A 57 -17.16 -14.84 2.80
CA LEU A 57 -17.14 -15.98 3.71
C LEU A 57 -17.98 -17.12 3.12
N PRO A 58 -17.62 -18.40 3.36
CA PRO A 58 -18.39 -19.54 2.88
C PRO A 58 -19.80 -19.58 3.49
N GLU A 59 -20.77 -20.05 2.70
CA GLU A 59 -22.19 -20.15 3.10
C GLU A 59 -22.41 -21.02 4.36
N THR A 60 -21.50 -21.96 4.61
CA THR A 60 -21.52 -22.88 5.76
C THR A 60 -21.28 -22.20 7.11
N LEU A 61 -20.80 -20.94 7.13
CA LEU A 61 -20.63 -20.12 8.34
C LEU A 61 -21.93 -19.46 8.82
N SER A 62 -23.09 -20.06 8.54
CA SER A 62 -24.42 -19.56 8.91
C SER A 62 -24.87 -19.95 10.33
N HIS A 63 -23.96 -20.34 11.22
CA HIS A 63 -24.25 -20.74 12.61
C HIS A 63 -23.96 -19.65 13.66
N ASP A 64 -24.58 -19.77 14.84
CA ASP A 64 -24.55 -18.76 15.91
C ASP A 64 -23.14 -18.38 16.41
N ARG A 65 -22.15 -19.27 16.25
CA ARG A 65 -20.75 -19.07 16.65
C ARG A 65 -19.80 -18.60 15.54
N ARG A 66 -20.31 -18.21 14.37
CA ARG A 66 -19.49 -17.87 13.19
C ARG A 66 -18.43 -16.79 13.43
N TRP A 67 -18.70 -15.84 14.33
CA TRP A 67 -17.76 -14.75 14.64
C TRP A 67 -16.57 -15.20 15.50
N SER A 68 -16.62 -16.41 16.05
CA SER A 68 -15.52 -17.03 16.79
C SER A 68 -14.78 -18.08 15.94
N ASP A 69 -15.07 -18.15 14.64
CA ASP A 69 -14.39 -19.04 13.72
C ASP A 69 -13.01 -18.45 13.36
N SER A 70 -11.97 -19.27 13.39
CA SER A 70 -10.59 -18.85 13.09
C SER A 70 -10.46 -18.32 11.65
N LEU A 71 -11.30 -18.81 10.74
CA LEU A 71 -11.38 -18.32 9.39
C LEU A 71 -11.93 -16.89 9.33
N VAL A 72 -12.96 -16.59 10.12
CA VAL A 72 -13.51 -15.22 10.18
C VAL A 72 -12.46 -14.29 10.79
N GLU A 73 -11.80 -14.70 11.88
CA GLU A 73 -10.69 -13.91 12.43
C GLU A 73 -9.61 -13.65 11.37
N HIS A 74 -9.18 -14.68 10.65
CA HIS A 74 -8.19 -14.57 9.57
C HIS A 74 -8.60 -13.57 8.47
N GLU A 75 -9.85 -13.58 8.02
CA GLU A 75 -10.30 -12.60 7.03
C GLU A 75 -10.33 -11.17 7.60
N PHE A 76 -10.70 -11.01 8.87
CA PHE A 76 -10.64 -9.72 9.54
C PHE A 76 -9.20 -9.26 9.83
N ASP A 77 -8.23 -10.16 9.89
CA ASP A 77 -6.81 -9.82 9.94
C ASP A 77 -6.38 -9.11 8.68
N HIS A 78 -6.75 -9.62 7.51
CA HIS A 78 -6.51 -8.96 6.23
C HIS A 78 -7.09 -7.55 6.20
N VAL A 79 -8.33 -7.38 6.68
CA VAL A 79 -8.96 -6.05 6.80
C VAL A 79 -8.17 -5.15 7.76
N ALA A 80 -7.74 -5.70 8.89
CA ALA A 80 -7.06 -4.92 9.90
C ALA A 80 -5.63 -4.55 9.44
N MET A 81 -4.99 -5.31 8.54
CA MET A 81 -3.75 -4.89 7.86
C MET A 81 -3.97 -3.66 6.96
N THR A 82 -5.09 -3.61 6.23
CA THR A 82 -5.37 -2.52 5.29
C THR A 82 -5.84 -1.24 5.99
N LEU A 83 -6.41 -1.39 7.18
CA LEU A 83 -6.81 -0.29 8.07
C LEU A 83 -5.71 0.19 9.01
N ASP A 84 -4.51 -0.39 8.95
CA ASP A 84 -3.39 0.07 9.76
C ASP A 84 -3.05 1.54 9.43
N PRO A 85 -3.07 2.46 10.42
CA PRO A 85 -2.83 3.88 10.17
C PRO A 85 -1.47 4.17 9.52
N ARG A 86 -0.47 3.31 9.73
CA ARG A 86 0.87 3.46 9.15
C ARG A 86 0.86 3.36 7.63
N VAL A 87 -0.11 2.64 7.05
CA VAL A 87 -0.30 2.59 5.59
C VAL A 87 -0.59 4.00 5.06
N ARG A 88 -1.57 4.68 5.65
CA ARG A 88 -1.92 6.05 5.26
C ARG A 88 -0.73 6.99 5.43
N MET A 89 -0.04 6.88 6.57
CA MET A 89 1.14 7.71 6.85
C MET A 89 2.26 7.51 5.82
N LEU A 90 2.52 6.26 5.40
CA LEU A 90 3.49 5.96 4.35
C LEU A 90 3.08 6.58 3.00
N ILE A 91 1.81 6.44 2.62
CA ILE A 91 1.28 6.99 1.37
C ILE A 91 1.39 8.52 1.37
N GLU A 92 0.88 9.17 2.42
CA GLU A 92 0.93 10.63 2.59
C GLU A 92 2.38 11.13 2.53
N HIS A 93 3.27 10.58 3.35
CA HIS A 93 4.69 10.98 3.39
C HIS A 93 5.39 10.82 2.05
N LEU A 94 5.15 9.71 1.34
CA LEU A 94 5.79 9.47 0.06
C LEU A 94 5.25 10.38 -1.04
N CYS A 95 3.94 10.60 -1.09
CA CYS A 95 3.30 11.41 -2.12
C CYS A 95 3.63 12.90 -1.93
N GLU A 96 3.53 13.41 -0.70
CA GLU A 96 3.91 14.80 -0.37
C GLU A 96 5.42 15.03 -0.54
N GLY A 97 6.24 14.01 -0.26
CA GLY A 97 7.68 14.01 -0.45
C GLY A 97 8.16 13.74 -1.87
N THR A 98 7.30 13.83 -2.90
CA THR A 98 7.70 13.57 -4.29
C THR A 98 8.86 14.50 -4.70
N PRO A 99 10.02 13.96 -5.13
CA PRO A 99 11.18 14.76 -5.48
C PRO A 99 10.98 15.50 -6.79
N ASN A 100 11.91 16.41 -7.09
CA ASN A 100 12.00 17.03 -8.42
C ASN A 100 12.12 15.94 -9.49
N LEU A 101 11.31 16.06 -10.53
CA LEU A 101 11.32 15.14 -11.65
C LEU A 101 12.20 15.70 -12.76
N ALA A 102 12.91 14.79 -13.44
CA ALA A 102 13.65 15.11 -14.64
C ALA A 102 13.31 14.08 -15.72
N GLY A 103 13.10 14.54 -16.94
CA GLY A 103 12.78 13.66 -18.06
C GLY A 103 13.27 14.24 -19.39
N ILE A 104 13.31 13.39 -20.40
CA ILE A 104 13.61 13.79 -21.78
C ILE A 104 12.35 13.49 -22.60
N LEU A 105 11.77 14.54 -23.18
CA LEU A 105 10.67 14.40 -24.12
C LEU A 105 11.23 14.19 -25.53
N PRO A 106 10.60 13.33 -26.37
CA PRO A 106 11.01 13.14 -27.75
C PRO A 106 11.04 14.46 -28.53
N PRO A 107 11.94 14.59 -29.54
CA PRO A 107 11.99 15.75 -30.39
C PRO A 107 10.61 16.11 -30.97
N GLY A 108 10.28 17.41 -30.95
CA GLY A 108 8.99 17.91 -31.45
C GLY A 108 7.82 17.76 -30.47
N THR A 109 7.99 17.11 -29.32
CA THR A 109 6.93 17.04 -28.30
C THR A 109 6.81 18.40 -27.58
N PRO A 110 5.62 19.05 -27.60
CA PRO A 110 5.41 20.28 -26.86
C PRO A 110 5.43 20.02 -25.34
N VAL A 111 5.94 20.97 -24.57
CA VAL A 111 5.83 20.95 -23.10
C VAL A 111 4.51 21.60 -22.73
N THR A 112 3.49 20.78 -22.52
CA THR A 112 2.16 21.22 -22.10
C THR A 112 1.88 20.77 -20.67
N ASP A 113 0.90 21.41 -20.02
CA ASP A 113 0.51 21.07 -18.65
C ASP A 113 0.08 19.60 -18.56
N GLU A 114 -0.62 19.07 -19.55
CA GLU A 114 -1.07 17.66 -19.56
C GLU A 114 0.10 16.67 -19.55
N VAL A 115 1.18 16.98 -20.27
CA VAL A 115 2.39 16.14 -20.29
C VAL A 115 3.07 16.17 -18.92
N LEU A 116 3.17 17.35 -18.30
CA LEU A 116 3.80 17.53 -16.99
C LEU A 116 2.97 16.88 -15.88
N GLU A 117 1.66 17.06 -15.90
CA GLU A 117 0.71 16.44 -14.97
C GLU A 117 0.76 14.93 -15.04
N ARG A 118 0.85 14.35 -16.25
CA ARG A 118 1.04 12.90 -16.40
C ARG A 118 2.33 12.41 -15.77
N MET A 119 3.45 13.11 -15.97
CA MET A 119 4.73 12.75 -15.34
C MET A 119 4.64 12.81 -13.80
N ILE A 120 3.95 13.82 -13.27
CA ILE A 120 3.68 13.95 -11.83
C ILE A 120 2.79 12.80 -11.36
N HIS A 121 1.73 12.49 -12.11
CA HIS A 121 0.80 11.40 -11.79
C HIS A 121 1.51 10.05 -11.74
N GLU A 122 2.31 9.71 -12.74
CA GLU A 122 3.09 8.48 -12.77
C GLU A 122 4.06 8.39 -11.58
N ALA A 123 4.71 9.51 -11.21
CA ALA A 123 5.60 9.56 -10.05
C ALA A 123 4.85 9.32 -8.73
N VAL A 124 3.71 10.00 -8.52
CA VAL A 124 2.86 9.82 -7.33
C VAL A 124 2.25 8.42 -7.30
N GLU A 125 1.82 7.89 -8.45
CA GLU A 125 1.27 6.55 -8.58
C GLU A 125 2.28 5.47 -8.20
N SER A 126 3.50 5.57 -8.71
CA SER A 126 4.56 4.60 -8.37
C SER A 126 4.78 4.48 -6.86
N ARG A 127 4.59 5.59 -6.12
CA ARG A 127 4.80 5.71 -4.67
C ARG A 127 3.71 5.01 -3.89
N TYR A 128 2.43 5.34 -4.12
CA TYR A 128 1.36 4.65 -3.39
C TYR A 128 1.21 3.19 -3.83
N GLN A 129 1.51 2.86 -5.09
CA GLN A 129 1.51 1.47 -5.57
C GLN A 129 2.62 0.63 -4.91
N ALA A 130 3.74 1.23 -4.50
CA ALA A 130 4.74 0.51 -3.72
C ALA A 130 4.20 0.10 -2.33
N VAL A 131 3.41 0.97 -1.69
CA VAL A 131 2.76 0.64 -0.40
C VAL A 131 1.70 -0.44 -0.59
N HIS A 132 0.92 -0.37 -1.67
CA HIS A 132 -0.03 -1.42 -2.04
C HIS A 132 0.70 -2.77 -2.24
N LYS A 133 1.80 -2.81 -2.99
CA LYS A 133 2.58 -4.04 -3.18
C LYS A 133 3.15 -4.60 -1.87
N LEU A 134 3.58 -3.74 -0.95
CA LEU A 134 4.02 -4.17 0.39
C LEU A 134 2.87 -4.82 1.16
N LEU A 135 1.67 -4.22 1.13
CA LEU A 135 0.48 -4.79 1.76
C LEU A 135 0.09 -6.15 1.18
N MET A 136 0.10 -6.27 -0.15
CA MET A 136 -0.17 -7.56 -0.80
C MET A 136 0.84 -8.63 -0.37
N ALA A 137 2.12 -8.27 -0.29
CA ALA A 137 3.15 -9.20 0.17
C ALA A 137 2.94 -9.60 1.64
N ASN A 138 2.55 -8.65 2.49
CA ASN A 138 2.24 -8.93 3.89
C ASN A 138 1.00 -9.83 4.02
N GLN A 139 -0.08 -9.59 3.26
CA GLN A 139 -1.27 -10.46 3.29
C GLN A 139 -0.93 -11.88 2.83
N ASN A 140 -0.15 -12.01 1.76
CA ASN A 140 0.34 -13.32 1.33
C ASN A 140 1.19 -14.00 2.42
N ASP A 141 2.02 -13.25 3.15
CA ASP A 141 2.78 -13.79 4.28
C ASP A 141 1.88 -14.24 5.43
N LEU A 142 0.77 -13.54 5.69
CA LEU A 142 -0.26 -13.96 6.66
C LEU A 142 -0.89 -15.28 6.24
N ASP A 143 -1.31 -15.40 4.98
CA ASP A 143 -1.90 -16.61 4.42
C ASP A 143 -0.97 -17.81 4.56
N VAL A 144 0.32 -17.63 4.24
CA VAL A 144 1.32 -18.68 4.36
C VAL A 144 1.53 -19.10 5.81
N GLN A 145 1.64 -18.15 6.74
CA GLN A 145 1.90 -18.43 8.15
C GLN A 145 0.72 -19.12 8.83
N THR A 146 -0.49 -18.67 8.55
CA THR A 146 -1.73 -19.20 9.12
C THR A 146 -2.31 -20.37 8.33
N ARG A 147 -1.68 -20.76 7.20
CA ARG A 147 -2.24 -21.74 6.26
C ARG A 147 -3.69 -21.41 5.89
N HIS A 148 -3.93 -20.15 5.52
CA HIS A 148 -5.27 -19.61 5.24
C HIS A 148 -6.23 -19.73 6.45
N GLY A 149 -5.78 -19.30 7.63
CA GLY A 149 -6.60 -19.29 8.86
C GLY A 149 -6.79 -20.64 9.57
N VAL A 150 -6.13 -21.71 9.12
CA VAL A 150 -6.17 -23.04 9.73
C VAL A 150 -5.23 -23.15 10.95
N ALA A 151 -4.09 -22.46 10.90
CA ALA A 151 -3.09 -22.42 11.95
C ALA A 151 -3.14 -21.08 12.69
N ASP A 152 -2.90 -21.15 13.99
CA ASP A 152 -2.78 -19.97 14.84
C ASP A 152 -1.55 -19.13 14.45
N LEU A 153 -1.72 -17.80 14.44
CA LEU A 153 -0.67 -16.84 14.14
C LEU A 153 0.35 -16.73 15.30
N GLY A 154 -0.02 -17.15 16.50
CA GLY A 154 0.86 -17.13 17.69
C GLY A 154 1.10 -15.71 18.18
N ASP A 155 2.30 -15.15 18.00
CA ASP A 155 2.63 -13.77 18.41
C ASP A 155 2.01 -12.73 17.47
N ARG A 156 0.69 -12.60 17.58
CA ARG A 156 -0.13 -11.65 16.83
C ARG A 156 0.34 -10.21 17.04
N ARG A 157 0.72 -9.82 18.25
CA ARG A 157 1.22 -8.46 18.56
C ARG A 157 2.53 -8.19 17.84
N GLY A 158 3.49 -9.11 17.91
CA GLY A 158 4.76 -9.00 17.19
C GLY A 158 4.55 -8.96 15.68
N TYR A 159 3.68 -9.82 15.14
CA TYR A 159 3.36 -9.87 13.72
C TYR A 159 2.85 -8.52 13.21
N PHE A 160 1.76 -8.01 13.78
CA PHE A 160 1.18 -6.73 13.38
C PHE A 160 2.12 -5.55 13.66
N GLY A 161 2.84 -5.56 14.78
CA GLY A 161 3.86 -4.56 15.08
C GLY A 161 4.96 -4.48 14.00
N GLY A 162 5.33 -5.62 13.42
CA GLY A 162 6.39 -5.76 12.43
C GLY A 162 6.01 -5.37 10.99
N LEU A 163 4.73 -5.38 10.61
CA LEU A 163 4.27 -5.22 9.21
C LEU A 163 4.85 -4.02 8.46
N PHE A 164 5.02 -2.89 9.15
CA PHE A 164 5.53 -1.65 8.55
C PHE A 164 6.79 -1.14 9.27
N ALA A 165 7.51 -2.04 9.93
CA ALA A 165 8.81 -1.76 10.52
C ALA A 165 9.92 -1.79 9.45
N GLU A 166 11.03 -1.12 9.73
CA GLU A 166 12.17 -1.03 8.79
C GLU A 166 12.67 -2.41 8.33
N SER A 167 12.67 -3.40 9.24
CA SER A 167 13.05 -4.79 8.93
C SER A 167 12.15 -5.42 7.87
N ASN A 168 10.83 -5.20 7.95
CA ASN A 168 9.89 -5.74 6.99
C ASN A 168 9.98 -5.02 5.64
N LEU A 169 10.09 -3.68 5.64
CA LEU A 169 10.33 -2.93 4.41
C LEU A 169 11.60 -3.38 3.69
N LYS A 170 12.68 -3.68 4.45
CA LYS A 170 13.91 -4.27 3.89
C LYS A 170 13.68 -5.66 3.31
N LYS A 171 13.01 -6.55 4.05
CA LYS A 171 12.68 -7.92 3.62
C LYS A 171 11.95 -7.91 2.27
N HIS A 172 10.98 -7.02 2.11
CA HIS A 172 10.19 -6.88 0.88
C HIS A 172 10.80 -5.94 -0.17
N ARG A 173 12.07 -5.51 0.02
CA ARG A 173 12.80 -4.64 -0.91
C ARG A 173 12.01 -3.38 -1.29
N PHE A 174 11.40 -2.73 -0.30
CA PHE A 174 10.57 -1.55 -0.52
C PHE A 174 11.38 -0.44 -1.23
N PRO A 175 10.96 0.01 -2.42
CA PRO A 175 11.80 0.84 -3.29
C PRO A 175 12.09 2.22 -2.71
N PHE A 176 11.23 2.72 -1.82
CA PHE A 176 11.34 4.04 -1.20
C PHE A 176 11.80 3.98 0.26
N LEU A 177 12.53 2.92 0.64
CA LEU A 177 12.98 2.71 2.03
C LEU A 177 13.73 3.92 2.61
N GLU A 178 14.67 4.48 1.86
CA GLU A 178 15.46 5.63 2.33
C GLU A 178 14.59 6.87 2.55
N GLU A 179 13.57 7.08 1.71
CA GLU A 179 12.67 8.22 1.80
C GLU A 179 11.75 8.14 3.02
N VAL A 180 11.37 6.94 3.45
CA VAL A 180 10.49 6.75 4.62
C VAL A 180 11.24 6.63 5.94
N LYS A 181 12.57 6.42 5.95
CA LYS A 181 13.36 6.32 7.20
C LYS A 181 13.10 7.45 8.21
N PRO A 182 12.99 8.73 7.80
CA PRO A 182 12.64 9.80 8.74
C PRO A 182 11.27 9.58 9.39
N LEU A 183 10.26 9.16 8.62
CA LEU A 183 8.93 8.85 9.11
C LEU A 183 8.95 7.71 10.14
N LEU A 184 9.68 6.63 9.85
CA LEU A 184 9.76 5.45 10.74
C LEU A 184 10.31 5.78 12.13
N ARG A 185 11.08 6.86 12.27
CA ARG A 185 11.67 7.33 13.53
C ARG A 185 10.73 8.22 14.34
N THR A 186 9.67 8.73 13.73
CA THR A 186 8.73 9.62 14.42
C THR A 186 7.98 8.87 15.53
N LYS A 187 7.59 9.60 16.57
CA LYS A 187 6.78 9.06 17.66
C LYS A 187 5.39 8.65 17.15
N SER A 188 4.76 9.51 16.34
CA SER A 188 3.43 9.27 15.77
C SER A 188 3.36 7.99 14.95
N TYR A 189 4.40 7.65 14.19
CA TYR A 189 4.43 6.42 13.41
C TYR A 189 4.62 5.17 14.27
N ARG A 190 5.53 5.23 15.24
CA ARG A 190 5.86 4.09 16.11
C ARG A 190 4.75 3.76 17.11
N GLU A 191 4.01 4.76 17.54
CA GLU A 191 2.93 4.65 18.53
C GLU A 191 1.55 4.78 17.88
N ALA A 192 1.46 4.59 16.55
CA ALA A 192 0.19 4.68 15.84
C ALA A 192 -0.81 3.66 16.43
N ALA A 193 -2.03 4.12 16.71
CA ALA A 193 -3.08 3.29 17.30
C ALA A 193 -3.51 2.20 16.31
N LEU A 194 -3.04 0.99 16.55
CA LEU A 194 -3.30 -0.14 15.66
C LEU A 194 -4.77 -0.58 15.76
N PRO A 195 -5.38 -1.06 14.64
CA PRO A 195 -6.79 -1.47 14.62
C PRO A 195 -7.09 -2.78 15.35
N TYR A 196 -6.12 -3.36 16.05
CA TYR A 196 -6.25 -4.62 16.79
C TYR A 196 -6.35 -4.36 18.29
N ARG A 197 -7.25 -5.08 18.97
CA ARG A 197 -7.19 -5.23 20.42
C ARG A 197 -6.41 -6.50 20.72
N PHE A 198 -5.28 -6.35 21.39
CA PHE A 198 -4.61 -7.49 22.01
C PHE A 198 -5.36 -7.74 23.31
N GLU A 199 -6.13 -8.83 23.39
CA GLU A 199 -6.62 -9.28 24.69
C GLU A 199 -5.40 -9.55 25.60
N ASN A 200 -5.51 -9.13 26.85
CA ASN A 200 -4.47 -9.29 27.87
C ASN A 200 -4.50 -10.70 28.45
#